data_AF-A0AAD1F764-F1
#
_entry.id   AF-A0AAD1F764-F1
#
_cell.length_a   1.000
_cell.length_b   1.000
_cell.length_c   1.000
_cell.angle_alpha   90.00
_cell.angle_beta   90.00
_cell.angle_gamma   90.00
#
_symmetry.space_group_name_H-M   'P 1'
#
loop_
_entity.id
_entity.type
_entity.pdbx_description
1 polymer ?
#
loop_
_entity_poly.entity_id
_entity_poly.type
_entity_poly.pdbx_seq_one_letter_code
_entity_poly.pdbx_strand_id
1 'polypeptide(L)' 'MDKIRQVRLEEDETELTLARNLFLFTCYTGTAFCDMMNLRKEYLVQDDAGAMWLKFRRPIPFVG' A
#
# COMPACT_ATOMS: atom_id res chain seq x y z
N MET A 1 4.45 0.33 15.48
CA MET A 1 4.47 -0.53 14.27
C MET A 1 4.99 -1.93 14.56
N ASP A 2 5.99 -2.08 15.42
CA ASP A 2 6.61 -3.40 15.63
C ASP A 2 5.68 -4.42 16.26
N LYS A 3 4.81 -3.99 17.19
CA LYS A 3 3.80 -4.86 17.80
C LYS A 3 2.87 -5.49 16.76
N ILE A 4 2.29 -4.69 15.85
CA ILE A 4 1.36 -5.20 14.83
C ILE A 4 2.07 -6.03 13.75
N ARG A 5 3.34 -5.70 13.44
CA ARG A 5 4.18 -6.48 12.52
C ARG A 5 4.53 -7.86 13.07
N GLN A 6 4.64 -8.00 14.38
CA GLN A 6 5.02 -9.24 15.06
C GLN A 6 3.83 -10.12 15.48
N VAL A 7 2.59 -9.66 15.26
CA VAL A 7 1.39 -10.47 15.54
C VAL A 7 1.46 -11.74 14.70
N ARG A 8 1.43 -12.88 15.39
CA ARG A 8 1.27 -14.20 14.77
C ARG A 8 -0.21 -14.44 14.55
N LEU A 9 -0.55 -14.65 13.30
CA LEU A 9 -1.88 -15.03 12.86
C LEU A 9 -1.80 -16.47 12.36
N GLU A 10 -2.88 -17.22 12.54
CA GLU A 10 -3.00 -18.59 12.03
C GLU A 10 -3.22 -18.59 10.51
N GLU A 11 -3.00 -19.73 9.85
CA GLU A 11 -3.05 -19.82 8.38
C GLU A 11 -4.46 -19.58 7.82
N ASP A 12 -5.50 -19.87 8.60
CA ASP A 12 -6.91 -19.65 8.28
C ASP A 12 -7.34 -18.19 8.48
N GLU A 13 -6.56 -17.37 9.18
CA GLU A 13 -6.81 -15.94 9.43
C GLU A 13 -6.39 -15.06 8.23
N THR A 14 -6.86 -15.41 7.04
CA THR A 14 -6.53 -14.73 5.77
C THR A 14 -6.96 -13.27 5.74
N GLU A 15 -8.15 -12.96 6.24
CA GLU A 15 -8.68 -11.59 6.29
C GLU A 15 -7.90 -10.69 7.25
N LEU A 16 -7.54 -11.22 8.43
CA LEU A 16 -6.73 -10.48 9.41
C LEU A 16 -5.30 -10.27 8.90
N THR A 17 -4.75 -11.26 8.20
CA THR A 17 -3.45 -11.15 7.54
C THR A 17 -3.47 -10.05 6.48
N LEU A 18 -4.53 -10.01 5.67
CA LEU A 18 -4.73 -8.96 4.67
C LEU A 18 -4.86 -7.58 5.35
N ALA A 19 -5.71 -7.45 6.36
CA ALA A 19 -5.91 -6.20 7.09
C ALA A 19 -4.62 -5.67 7.72
N ARG A 20 -3.82 -6.55 8.35
CA ARG A 20 -2.49 -6.21 8.89
C ARG A 20 -1.56 -5.70 7.80
N ASN A 21 -1.49 -6.40 6.67
CA ASN A 21 -0.60 -6.04 5.58
C ASN A 21 -1.00 -4.69 4.96
N LEU A 22 -2.30 -4.46 4.77
CA LEU A 22 -2.83 -3.20 4.27
C LEU A 22 -2.56 -2.04 5.24
N PHE A 23 -2.78 -2.23 6.54
CA PHE A 23 -2.48 -1.23 7.56
C PHE A 23 -0.98 -0.88 7.61
N LEU A 24 -0.11 -1.90 7.59
CA LEU A 24 1.33 -1.68 7.55
C LEU A 24 1.74 -0.94 6.27
N PHE A 25 1.17 -1.33 5.13
CA PHE A 25 1.44 -0.69 3.84
C PHE A 25 1.07 0.79 3.82
N THR A 26 -0.13 1.16 4.30
CA THR A 26 -0.54 2.58 4.37
C THR A 26 0.39 3.38 5.28
N CYS A 27 0.84 2.81 6.39
CA CYS A 27 1.74 3.50 7.31
C CYS A 27 3.18 3.63 6.80
N TYR A 28 3.68 2.70 6.00
CA TYR A 28 5.01 2.84 5.38
C TYR A 28 5.00 3.81 4.20
N THR A 29 3.89 3.90 3.47
CA THR A 29 3.82 4.68 2.22
C THR A 29 3.13 6.03 2.39
N GLY A 30 2.46 6.28 3.52
CA GLY A 30 1.61 7.46 3.72
C GLY A 30 0.37 7.48 2.84
N THR A 31 0.00 6.35 2.22
CA THR A 31 -1.13 6.26 1.29
C THR A 31 -2.45 6.21 2.06
N ALA A 32 -3.44 7.01 1.62
CA ALA A 32 -4.79 6.93 2.17
C ALA A 32 -5.44 5.58 1.83
N PHE A 33 -6.24 5.04 2.74
CA PHE A 33 -6.93 3.76 2.52
C PHE A 33 -7.78 3.77 1.23
N CYS A 34 -8.45 4.88 0.93
CA CYS A 34 -9.25 5.03 -0.30
C CYS A 34 -8.41 4.94 -1.58
N ASP A 35 -7.18 5.46 -1.57
CA ASP A 35 -6.27 5.37 -2.71
C ASP A 35 -5.72 3.95 -2.87
N MET A 36 -5.47 3.27 -1.75
CA MET A 36 -5.03 1.88 -1.73
C MET A 36 -6.07 0.91 -2.30
N MET A 37 -7.36 1.13 -2.05
CA MET A 37 -8.44 0.31 -2.65
C MET A 37 -8.49 0.40 -4.18
N ASN A 38 -8.00 1.50 -4.75
CA ASN A 38 -7.92 1.72 -6.19
C ASN A 38 -6.52 1.38 -6.76
N LEU A 39 -5.61 0.90 -5.92
CA LEU A 39 -4.24 0.62 -6.30
C LEU A 39 -4.17 -0.66 -7.14
N ARG A 40 -3.80 -0.50 -8.40
CA ARG A 40 -3.46 -1.58 -9.34
C ARG A 40 -1.95 -1.77 -9.46
N LYS A 41 -1.54 -2.94 -9.95
CA LYS A 41 -0.13 -3.29 -10.17
C LYS A 41 0.61 -2.28 -11.06
N GLU A 42 -0.09 -1.62 -11.98
CA GLU A 42 0.48 -0.57 -12.85
C GLU A 42 1.05 0.64 -12.09
N TYR A 43 0.60 0.89 -10.86
CA TYR A 43 1.07 2.01 -10.04
C TYR A 43 2.32 1.68 -9.22
N LEU A 44 2.73 0.40 -9.15
CA LEU A 44 3.98 -0.03 -8.55
C LEU A 44 5.08 -0.02 -9.61
N VAL A 45 6.06 0.87 -9.45
CA VAL A 45 7.22 0.98 -10.33
C VAL A 45 8.49 0.70 -9.55
N GLN A 46 9.46 0.02 -10.17
CA GLN A 46 10.77 -0.19 -9.59
C GLN A 46 11.72 0.88 -10.13
N ASP A 47 12.57 1.45 -9.29
CA ASP A 47 13.65 2.34 -9.73
C ASP A 47 14.90 1.56 -10.16
N ASP A 48 15.90 2.28 -10.65
CA ASP A 48 17.16 1.71 -11.12
C ASP A 48 18.01 1.07 -10.00
N ALA A 49 17.72 1.41 -8.73
CA ALA A 49 18.34 0.82 -7.54
C ALA A 49 17.59 -0.43 -7.03
N GLY A 50 16.47 -0.79 -7.68
CA GLY A 50 15.65 -1.93 -7.33
C GLY A 50 14.59 -1.66 -6.25
N ALA A 51 14.42 -0.42 -5.79
CA ALA A 51 13.41 -0.04 -4.82
C ALA A 51 12.04 0.14 -5.48
N MET A 52 10.98 -0.24 -4.75
CA MET A 52 9.59 -0.14 -5.22
C MET A 52 8.98 1.20 -4.80
N TRP A 53 8.33 1.87 -5.77
CA TRP A 53 7.70 3.17 -5.61
C TRP A 53 6.24 3.15 -6.05
N LEU A 54 5.41 3.97 -5.40
CA LEU A 54 4.04 4.23 -5.81
C LEU A 54 3.98 5.49 -6.67
N LYS A 55 3.55 5.34 -7.92
CA LYS A 55 3.41 6.44 -8.86
C LYS A 55 1.95 6.83 -9.06
N PHE A 56 1.48 7.84 -8.33
CA PHE A 56 0.14 8.39 -8.53
C PHE A 56 0.13 9.39 -9.67
N ARG A 57 -0.67 9.14 -10.72
CA ARG A 57 -0.91 10.12 -11.78
C ARG A 57 -2.08 11.00 -11.35
N ARG A 58 -1.79 12.16 -10.75
CA ARG A 58 -2.84 13.16 -10.49
C ARG A 58 -3.15 13.85 -11.82
N PRO A 59 -4.39 13.75 -12.35
CA PRO A 59 -4.77 14.54 -13.51
C PRO A 59 -4.62 16.02 -13.14
N ILE A 60 -3.94 16.77 -13.99
CA ILE A 60 -3.85 18.23 -13.84
C ILE A 60 -5.28 18.74 -14.00
N PRO A 61 -5.86 19.47 -13.03
CA PRO A 61 -7.15 20.09 -13.24
C PRO A 61 -7.00 21.05 -14.42
N PHE A 62 -7.79 20.83 -15.47
CA PHE A 62 -7.90 21.79 -16.56
C PHE A 62 -8.46 23.08 -15.95
N VAL A 63 -7.61 24.10 -15.81
CA VAL A 63 -8.05 25.46 -15.56
C VAL A 63 -8.27 26.08 -16.94
N GLY A 64 -9.53 26.13 -17.36
CA GLY A 64 -10.00 26.87 -18.52
C GLY A 64 -10.70 28.15 -18.09
#